data_AF-A0A6C0JC72-F1
#
_entry.id   AF-A0A6C0JC72-F1
#
_cell.length_a   1.000
_cell.length_b   1.000
_cell.length_c   1.000
_cell.angle_alpha   90.00
_cell.angle_beta   90.00
_cell.angle_gamma   90.00
#
_symmetry.space_group_name_H-M   'P 1'
#
loop_
_entity.id
_entity.type
_entity.pdbx_description
1 polymer ?
#
loop_
_entity_poly.entity_id
_entity_poly.type
_entity_poly.pdbx_seq_one_letter_code
_entity_poly.pdbx_strand_id
1 'polypeptide(L)'
;MQKYYIPEINLRDIKNKTNLINNLEKTFNKTSNKNSIIIASNGYYKYNKEKLLKYKLIEKESEIVTNFLEKYSLIGINQYEKKIGEVFSVPFESNHIILEKIKFNVGTSKHYLVIEKKNDRIVDLYFLSTKKIDENCKFFNKDVSSFIEMLMCK
;
A
#
# COMPACT_ATOMS: atom_id res chain seq x y z
N MET A 1 -9.26 1.76 5.14
CA MET A 1 -9.05 0.61 4.26
C MET A 1 -8.01 -0.26 4.90
N GLN A 2 -8.24 -1.56 4.92
CA GLN A 2 -7.33 -2.55 5.46
C GLN A 2 -6.23 -2.82 4.44
N LYS A 3 -4.99 -2.97 4.91
CA LYS A 3 -3.86 -3.40 4.09
C LYS A 3 -3.78 -4.92 4.14
N TYR A 4 -3.48 -5.55 3.02
CA TYR A 4 -3.24 -6.98 2.95
C TYR A 4 -1.90 -7.25 2.30
N TYR A 5 -1.18 -8.21 2.87
CA TYR A 5 0.12 -8.65 2.41
C TYR A 5 0.06 -10.14 2.08
N ILE A 6 0.80 -10.53 1.04
CA ILE A 6 1.06 -11.93 0.70
C ILE A 6 2.57 -12.12 0.88
N PRO A 7 3.02 -12.74 1.98
CA PRO A 7 4.45 -12.87 2.31
C PRO A 7 5.26 -13.57 1.21
N GLU A 8 4.63 -14.45 0.44
CA GLU A 8 5.25 -15.20 -0.64
C GLU A 8 5.59 -14.32 -1.86
N ILE A 9 5.03 -13.09 -1.96
CA ILE A 9 5.42 -12.11 -2.97
C ILE A 9 6.65 -11.33 -2.47
N ASN A 10 7.84 -11.76 -2.89
CA ASN A 10 9.08 -11.15 -2.43
C ASN A 10 9.36 -9.80 -3.10
N LEU A 11 9.50 -8.75 -2.30
CA LEU A 11 9.79 -7.40 -2.79
C LEU A 11 11.11 -7.32 -3.58
N ARG A 12 12.12 -8.15 -3.25
CA ARG A 12 13.38 -8.24 -4.00
C ARG A 12 13.13 -8.68 -5.44
N ASP A 13 12.28 -9.68 -5.64
CA ASP A 13 11.95 -10.21 -6.96
C ASP A 13 11.16 -9.18 -7.76
N ILE A 14 10.18 -8.54 -7.11
CA ILE A 14 9.41 -7.43 -7.68
C ILE A 14 10.30 -6.28 -8.16
N LYS A 15 11.31 -5.89 -7.38
CA LYS A 15 12.27 -4.84 -7.76
C LYS A 15 13.09 -5.19 -9.00
N ASN A 16 13.35 -6.47 -9.23
CA ASN A 16 14.15 -6.95 -10.35
C ASN A 16 13.33 -7.13 -11.64
N LYS A 17 12.00 -7.10 -11.56
CA LYS A 17 11.12 -7.22 -12.73
C LYS A 17 11.11 -5.93 -13.55
N THR A 18 11.91 -5.91 -14.60
CA THR A 18 11.84 -4.88 -15.63
C THR A 18 10.43 -4.82 -16.23
N ASN A 19 9.91 -3.60 -16.44
CA ASN A 19 8.60 -3.34 -17.03
C ASN A 19 7.37 -3.81 -16.24
N LEU A 20 7.49 -4.21 -14.96
CA LEU A 20 6.34 -4.64 -14.15
C LEU A 20 5.18 -3.63 -14.17
N ILE A 21 5.48 -2.36 -13.91
CA ILE A 21 4.48 -1.29 -13.87
C ILE A 21 3.79 -1.14 -15.24
N ASN A 22 4.55 -1.19 -16.33
CA ASN A 22 4.03 -1.09 -17.69
C ASN A 22 3.12 -2.28 -18.02
N ASN A 23 3.47 -3.48 -17.57
CA ASN A 23 2.66 -4.67 -17.76
C ASN A 23 1.33 -4.55 -17.00
N LEU A 24 1.38 -4.12 -15.73
CA LEU A 24 0.16 -3.90 -14.93
C LEU A 24 -0.74 -2.83 -15.55
N GLU A 25 -0.18 -1.76 -16.10
CA GLU A 25 -0.93 -0.67 -16.74
C GLU A 25 -1.63 -1.07 -18.05
N LYS A 26 -1.13 -2.08 -18.75
CA LYS A 26 -1.81 -2.63 -19.95
C LYS A 26 -3.09 -3.39 -19.60
N THR A 27 -3.17 -3.95 -18.40
CA THR A 27 -4.26 -4.84 -17.99
C THR A 27 -5.21 -4.19 -16.99
N PHE A 28 -4.71 -3.29 -16.14
CA PHE A 28 -5.45 -2.73 -15.01
C PHE A 28 -5.53 -1.21 -15.07
N ASN A 29 -6.60 -0.67 -14.49
CA ASN A 29 -6.76 0.77 -14.32
C ASN A 29 -5.72 1.28 -13.33
N LYS A 30 -5.00 2.35 -13.69
CA LYS A 30 -3.89 2.91 -12.91
C LYS A 30 -4.25 4.31 -12.41
N THR A 31 -3.94 4.57 -11.14
CA THR A 31 -3.89 5.93 -10.58
C THR A 31 -2.57 6.12 -9.85
N SER A 32 -2.02 7.32 -9.85
CA SER A 32 -0.77 7.61 -9.14
C SER A 32 -0.83 8.96 -8.44
N ASN A 33 -0.21 9.04 -7.28
CA ASN A 33 -0.04 10.30 -6.56
C ASN A 33 1.29 10.33 -5.81
N LYS A 34 1.91 11.51 -5.77
CA LYS A 34 3.12 11.77 -4.98
C LYS A 34 2.74 12.56 -3.74
N ASN A 35 3.23 12.11 -2.59
CA ASN A 35 2.99 12.76 -1.31
C ASN A 35 4.32 13.12 -0.66
N SER A 36 4.45 14.40 -0.31
CA SER A 36 5.53 14.90 0.54
C SER A 36 5.24 14.56 1.99
N ILE A 37 6.12 13.80 2.64
CA ILE A 37 5.99 13.38 4.03
C ILE A 37 7.27 13.77 4.77
N ILE A 38 7.13 14.36 5.95
CA ILE A 38 8.26 14.61 6.84
C ILE A 38 8.19 13.58 7.96
N ILE A 39 9.24 12.78 8.14
CA ILE A 39 9.33 11.75 9.17
C ILE A 39 10.23 12.27 10.29
N ALA A 40 9.80 12.12 11.53
CA ALA A 40 10.60 12.42 12.71
C ALA A 40 10.44 11.31 13.77
N SER A 41 11.25 11.36 14.82
CA SER A 41 11.20 10.39 15.93
C SER A 41 9.85 10.30 16.64
N ASN A 42 9.05 11.37 16.59
CA ASN A 42 7.77 11.48 17.30
C ASN A 42 6.52 11.32 16.40
N GLY A 43 6.70 10.84 15.16
CA GLY A 43 5.62 10.62 14.19
C GLY A 43 5.98 11.14 12.79
N TYR A 44 4.96 11.38 11.97
CA TYR A 44 5.16 11.97 10.66
C TYR A 44 4.19 13.13 10.41
N TYR A 45 4.58 13.98 9.48
CA TYR A 45 3.93 15.25 9.20
C TYR A 45 3.63 15.35 7.71
N LYS A 46 2.52 16.00 7.37
CA LYS A 46 2.11 16.28 5.99
C LYS A 46 1.60 17.71 5.90
N TYR A 47 1.88 18.36 4.80
CA TYR A 47 1.21 19.61 4.45
C TYR A 47 -0.17 19.32 3.87
N ASN A 48 -1.17 20.02 4.39
CA ASN A 48 -2.50 20.08 3.79
C ASN A 48 -2.83 21.55 3.55
N LYS A 49 -2.78 21.96 2.29
CA LYS A 49 -2.78 23.38 1.89
C LYS A 49 -1.65 24.11 2.64
N GLU A 50 -1.98 25.17 3.37
CA GLU A 50 -1.03 25.99 4.12
C GLU A 50 -0.74 25.46 5.54
N LYS A 51 -1.38 24.35 5.94
CA LYS A 51 -1.28 23.81 7.30
C LYS A 51 -0.35 22.62 7.37
N LEU A 52 0.61 22.68 8.29
CA LEU A 52 1.41 21.53 8.67
C LEU A 52 0.65 20.70 9.72
N LEU A 53 0.38 19.45 9.40
CA LEU A 53 -0.41 18.55 10.25
C LEU A 53 0.45 17.39 10.73
N LYS A 54 0.40 17.10 12.03
CA LYS A 54 1.02 15.92 12.64
C LYS A 54 0.06 14.73 12.60
N TYR A 55 0.59 13.57 12.26
CA TYR A 55 -0.12 12.31 12.23
C TYR A 55 0.62 11.24 13.04
N LYS A 56 -0.15 10.24 13.49
CA LYS A 56 0.36 9.00 14.07
C LYS A 56 -0.32 7.82 13.35
N LEU A 57 0.44 6.77 13.08
CA LEU A 57 -0.12 5.51 12.62
C LEU A 57 -0.74 4.77 13.81
N ILE A 58 -1.98 4.35 13.67
CA ILE A 58 -2.67 3.50 14.65
C ILE A 58 -2.97 2.17 13.98
N GLU A 59 -2.48 1.10 14.59
CA GLU A 59 -2.81 -0.28 14.24
C GLU A 59 -3.83 -0.79 15.26
N LYS A 60 -4.93 -1.38 14.79
CA LYS A 60 -5.98 -1.90 15.66
C LYS A 60 -5.89 -3.41 15.82
N GLU A 61 -5.89 -4.10 14.69
CA GLU A 61 -6.11 -5.54 14.59
C GLU A 61 -5.28 -6.07 13.41
N SER A 62 -4.80 -7.31 13.56
CA SER A 62 -4.14 -8.08 12.51
C SER A 62 -4.74 -9.47 12.43
N GLU A 63 -4.99 -9.96 11.22
CA GLU A 63 -5.56 -11.29 10.98
C GLU A 63 -4.71 -12.01 9.94
N ILE A 64 -4.58 -13.33 10.08
CA ILE A 64 -3.83 -14.18 9.16
C ILE A 64 -4.75 -15.29 8.67
N VAL A 65 -4.86 -15.43 7.35
CA VAL A 65 -5.50 -16.57 6.70
C VAL A 65 -4.43 -17.40 6.00
N THR A 66 -4.27 -18.63 6.46
CA THR A 66 -3.45 -19.65 5.80
C THR A 66 -4.24 -20.34 4.69
N ASN A 67 -3.56 -20.86 3.66
CA ASN A 67 -4.18 -21.52 2.50
C ASN A 67 -5.11 -20.60 1.68
N PHE A 68 -4.85 -19.29 1.70
CA PHE A 68 -5.48 -18.36 0.80
C PHE A 68 -5.10 -18.71 -0.65
N LEU A 69 -6.10 -18.87 -1.52
CA LEU A 69 -5.91 -19.42 -2.87
C LEU A 69 -5.06 -20.71 -2.87
N GLU A 70 -5.36 -21.59 -1.92
CA GLU A 70 -4.77 -22.92 -1.69
C GLU A 70 -3.31 -22.93 -1.21
N LYS A 71 -2.50 -21.93 -1.57
CA LYS A 71 -1.04 -21.97 -1.38
C LYS A 71 -0.39 -20.72 -0.80
N TYR A 72 -1.15 -19.65 -0.61
CA TYR A 72 -0.61 -18.40 -0.09
C TYR A 72 -1.10 -18.12 1.32
N SER A 73 -0.35 -17.27 2.02
CA SER A 73 -0.78 -16.68 3.27
C SER A 73 -1.27 -15.27 2.99
N LEU A 74 -2.40 -14.88 3.58
CA LEU A 74 -2.93 -13.52 3.48
C LEU A 74 -2.93 -12.88 4.87
N ILE A 75 -2.12 -11.82 5.04
CA ILE A 75 -2.01 -11.08 6.29
C ILE A 75 -2.79 -9.77 6.14
N GLY A 76 -3.89 -9.64 6.86
CA GLY A 76 -4.67 -8.40 6.95
C GLY A 76 -4.19 -7.55 8.13
N ILE A 77 -3.89 -6.27 7.87
CA ILE A 77 -3.51 -5.29 8.88
C ILE A 77 -4.51 -4.12 8.82
N ASN A 78 -5.26 -3.95 9.90
CA ASN A 78 -6.17 -2.83 10.06
C ASN A 78 -5.44 -1.63 10.68
N GLN A 79 -4.82 -0.83 9.81
CA GLN A 79 -4.12 0.39 10.18
C GLN A 79 -4.75 1.64 9.58
N TYR A 80 -4.69 2.75 10.31
CA TYR A 80 -5.12 4.05 9.82
C TYR A 80 -4.23 5.19 10.33
N GLU A 81 -4.23 6.27 9.56
CA GLU A 81 -3.54 7.50 9.91
C GLU A 81 -4.44 8.35 10.81
N LYS A 82 -4.08 8.54 12.08
CA LYS A 82 -4.79 9.44 12.99
C LYS A 82 -4.17 10.83 12.92
N LYS A 83 -4.97 11.83 12.52
CA LYS A 83 -4.60 13.24 12.65
C LYS A 83 -4.52 13.60 14.13
N ILE A 84 -3.37 14.11 14.56
CA ILE A 84 -3.17 14.63 15.92
C ILE A 84 -3.60 16.10 15.99
N GLY A 85 -3.14 16.91 15.04
CA GLY A 85 -3.45 18.34 15.03
C GLY A 85 -2.57 19.12 14.06
N GLU A 86 -2.85 20.41 13.96
CA GLU A 86 -1.97 21.40 13.34
C GLU A 86 -0.78 21.69 14.25
N VAL A 87 0.39 21.88 13.65
CA VAL A 87 1.65 22.15 14.35
C VAL A 87 2.44 23.20 13.58
N PHE A 88 3.26 23.95 14.30
CA PHE A 88 4.03 25.07 13.72
C PHE A 88 5.53 24.78 13.62
N SER A 89 5.97 23.63 14.11
CA SER A 89 7.36 23.20 14.04
C SER A 89 7.48 21.69 13.85
N VAL A 90 8.60 21.30 13.25
CA VAL A 90 9.03 19.91 13.10
C VAL A 90 10.30 19.73 13.95
N PRO A 91 10.51 18.57 14.60
CA PRO A 91 11.78 18.25 15.24
C PRO A 91 12.97 18.46 14.29
N PHE A 92 14.09 18.95 14.84
CA PHE A 92 15.33 19.16 14.09
C PHE A 92 15.79 17.88 13.39
N GLU A 93 15.73 16.75 14.09
CA GLU A 93 15.98 15.41 13.54
C GLU A 93 14.77 14.92 12.74
N SER A 94 14.59 15.50 11.55
CA SER A 94 13.55 15.10 10.61
C SER A 94 14.09 14.86 9.21
N ASN A 95 13.41 13.97 8.49
CA ASN A 95 13.74 13.62 7.12
C ASN A 95 12.53 13.88 6.23
N HIS A 96 12.75 14.63 5.16
CA HIS A 96 11.76 14.82 4.11
C HIS A 96 11.86 13.68 3.10
N ILE A 97 10.72 13.07 2.77
CA ILE A 97 10.63 12.05 1.73
C ILE A 97 9.48 12.37 0.79
N ILE A 98 9.67 12.01 -0.48
CA ILE A 98 8.61 11.98 -1.48
C ILE A 98 8.25 10.52 -1.69
N LEU A 99 7.02 10.16 -1.34
CA LEU A 99 6.47 8.83 -1.53
C LEU A 99 5.47 8.87 -2.69
N GLU A 100 5.80 8.17 -3.77
CA GLU A 100 4.89 7.92 -4.87
C GLU A 100 4.07 6.67 -4.56
N LYS A 101 2.75 6.75 -4.63
CA LYS A 101 1.86 5.58 -4.56
C LYS A 101 1.20 5.38 -5.91
N ILE A 102 1.36 4.19 -6.45
CA ILE A 102 0.73 3.75 -7.69
C ILE A 102 -0.30 2.70 -7.31
N LYS A 103 -1.56 2.91 -7.69
CA LYS A 103 -2.66 2.01 -7.40
C LYS A 103 -3.22 1.42 -8.68
N PHE A 104 -3.44 0.11 -8.68
CA PHE A 104 -4.07 -0.63 -9.76
C PHE A 104 -5.38 -1.26 -9.28
N ASN A 105 -6.44 -1.22 -10.08
CA ASN A 105 -7.70 -1.92 -9.80
C ASN A 105 -8.27 -2.60 -11.05
N VAL A 106 -9.09 -3.63 -10.82
CA VAL A 106 -9.82 -4.35 -11.89
C VAL A 106 -11.14 -3.63 -12.16
N GLY A 107 -11.29 -3.06 -13.36
CA GLY A 107 -12.52 -2.36 -13.76
C GLY A 107 -12.93 -1.26 -12.78
N THR A 108 -14.13 -1.37 -12.20
CA THR A 108 -14.69 -0.41 -11.23
C THR A 108 -14.47 -0.79 -9.77
N SER A 109 -13.63 -1.81 -9.50
CA SER A 109 -13.30 -2.29 -8.15
C SER A 109 -12.75 -1.15 -7.28
N LYS A 110 -13.20 -1.05 -6.02
CA LYS A 110 -12.70 -0.07 -5.03
C LYS A 110 -11.54 -0.63 -4.20
N HIS A 111 -10.94 -1.71 -4.68
CA HIS A 111 -9.86 -2.42 -4.05
C HIS A 111 -8.64 -2.35 -4.97
N TYR A 112 -7.45 -2.30 -4.38
CA TYR A 112 -6.26 -1.92 -5.14
C TYR A 112 -5.08 -2.83 -4.83
N LEU A 113 -4.30 -3.18 -5.85
CA LEU A 113 -2.87 -3.41 -5.67
C LEU A 113 -2.18 -2.05 -5.55
N VAL A 114 -1.33 -1.88 -4.55
CA VAL A 114 -0.57 -0.64 -4.31
C VAL A 114 0.91 -0.94 -4.36
N ILE A 115 1.64 -0.14 -5.14
CA ILE A 115 3.09 -0.11 -5.18
C ILE A 115 3.53 1.26 -4.66
N GLU A 116 4.35 1.28 -3.63
CA GLU A 116 4.97 2.52 -3.13
C GLU A 116 6.40 2.63 -3.63
N LYS A 117 6.77 3.82 -4.12
CA LYS A 117 8.12 4.14 -4.58
C LYS A 117 8.69 5.32 -3.78
N LYS A 118 9.98 5.20 -3.44
CA LYS A 118 10.82 6.29 -2.90
C LYS A 118 12.07 6.38 -3.77
N ASN A 119 12.33 7.56 -4.35
CA ASN A 119 13.46 7.79 -5.26
C ASN A 119 13.52 6.75 -6.39
N ASP A 120 12.39 6.54 -7.06
CA ASP A 120 12.16 5.54 -8.11
C ASP A 120 12.36 4.07 -7.75
N ARG A 121 12.69 3.77 -6.49
CA ARG A 121 12.79 2.40 -5.98
C ARG A 121 11.49 1.98 -5.33
N ILE A 122 10.98 0.80 -5.69
CA ILE A 122 9.84 0.18 -5.01
C ILE A 122 10.25 -0.11 -3.56
N VAL A 123 9.47 0.37 -2.59
CA VAL A 123 9.75 0.20 -1.16
C VAL A 123 8.68 -0.61 -0.44
N ASP A 124 7.46 -0.68 -0.99
CA ASP A 124 6.37 -1.47 -0.44
C ASP A 124 5.44 -1.96 -1.56
N LEU A 125 4.79 -3.10 -1.33
CA LEU A 125 3.77 -3.67 -2.19
C LEU A 125 2.70 -4.34 -1.32
N TYR A 126 1.45 -3.94 -1.48
CA TYR A 126 0.34 -4.47 -0.70
C TYR A 126 -0.99 -4.29 -1.41
N PHE A 127 -2.01 -4.97 -0.92
CA PHE A 127 -3.38 -4.82 -1.39
C PHE A 127 -4.19 -3.94 -0.43
N LEU A 128 -5.09 -3.10 -0.94
CA LEU A 128 -6.02 -2.30 -0.16
C LEU A 128 -7.45 -2.78 -0.38
N SER A 129 -8.14 -3.08 0.72
CA SER A 129 -9.57 -3.39 0.69
C SER A 129 -10.37 -2.56 1.69
N THR A 130 -11.62 -2.27 1.37
CA THR A 130 -12.61 -1.81 2.36
C THR A 130 -13.23 -2.97 3.14
N LYS A 131 -13.08 -4.20 2.64
CA LYS A 131 -13.66 -5.44 3.19
C LYS A 131 -12.71 -6.09 4.15
N LYS A 132 -13.22 -6.75 5.21
CA LYS A 132 -12.45 -7.61 6.10
C LYS A 132 -12.10 -8.95 5.43
N ILE A 133 -11.11 -9.66 5.98
CA ILE A 133 -10.58 -10.90 5.38
C ILE A 133 -11.57 -12.06 5.46
N ASP A 134 -12.42 -12.05 6.48
CA ASP A 134 -13.47 -13.03 6.76
C ASP A 134 -14.70 -12.87 5.86
N GLU A 135 -14.83 -11.71 5.20
CA GLU A 135 -15.89 -11.48 4.22
C GLU A 135 -15.57 -12.20 2.91
N ASN A 136 -16.44 -13.15 2.52
CA ASN A 136 -16.43 -13.74 1.18
C ASN A 136 -16.61 -12.64 0.12
N CYS A 137 -15.50 -12.20 -0.50
CA CYS A 137 -15.50 -11.09 -1.44
C CYS A 137 -14.82 -11.49 -2.76
N LYS A 138 -15.45 -11.08 -3.88
CA LYS A 138 -14.88 -11.24 -5.23
C LYS A 138 -13.49 -10.62 -5.35
N PHE A 139 -13.18 -9.58 -4.58
CA PHE A 139 -11.85 -8.98 -4.56
C PHE A 139 -10.77 -10.01 -4.21
N PHE A 140 -10.91 -10.72 -3.09
CA PHE A 140 -9.90 -11.67 -2.64
C PHE A 140 -9.80 -12.87 -3.59
N ASN A 141 -10.93 -13.38 -4.09
CA ASN A 141 -10.89 -14.58 -4.92
C ASN A 141 -10.57 -14.34 -6.41
N LYS A 142 -10.84 -13.13 -6.94
CA LYS A 142 -10.68 -12.81 -8.36
C LYS A 142 -9.62 -11.75 -8.61
N ASP A 143 -9.80 -10.56 -8.04
CA ASP A 143 -8.90 -9.43 -8.31
C ASP A 143 -7.48 -9.72 -7.78
N VAL A 144 -7.35 -10.15 -6.52
CA VAL A 144 -6.06 -10.51 -5.93
C VAL A 144 -5.38 -11.63 -6.72
N SER A 145 -6.13 -12.67 -7.12
CA SER A 145 -5.63 -13.76 -7.96
C SER A 145 -5.01 -13.23 -9.27
N SER A 146 -5.73 -12.35 -9.99
CA SER A 146 -5.22 -11.76 -11.24
C SER A 146 -3.95 -10.93 -11.04
N PHE A 147 -3.84 -10.22 -9.91
CA PHE A 147 -2.61 -9.48 -9.59
C PHE A 147 -1.45 -10.43 -9.29
N ILE A 148 -1.69 -11.49 -8.50
CA ILE A 148 -0.67 -12.49 -8.16
C ILE A 148 -0.11 -13.13 -9.42
N GLU A 149 -0.95 -13.50 -10.39
CA GLU A 149 -0.50 -14.07 -11.66
C GLU A 149 0.54 -13.15 -12.32
N MET A 150 0.24 -11.86 -12.48
CA MET A 150 1.20 -10.92 -13.08
C MET A 150 2.44 -10.67 -12.21
N LEU A 151 2.27 -10.66 -10.89
CA LEU A 151 3.37 -10.43 -9.94
C LEU A 151 4.31 -11.62 -9.84
N MET A 152 3.85 -12.85 -10.08
CA MET A 152 4.61 -14.08 -9.92
C MET A 152 5.03 -14.72 -11.25
N CYS A 153 4.44 -14.35 -12.38
CA CYS A 153 4.88 -14.78 -13.71
C CYS A 153 6.36 -14.44 -13.95
N LYS A 154 7.16 -15.44 -14.31
CA LYS A 154 8.60 -15.31 -14.60
C LYS A 154 8.83 -14.60 -15.93
#